data_AF-A0A7Y3M9W6-F1
#
_entry.id   AF-A0A7Y3M9W6-F1
#
_cell.length_a   1.000
_cell.length_b   1.000
_cell.length_c   1.000
_cell.angle_alpha   90.00
_cell.angle_beta   90.00
_cell.angle_gamma   90.00
#
_symmetry.space_group_name_H-M   'P 1'
#
loop_
_entity.id
_entity.type
_entity.pdbx_description
1 polymer ?
#
loop_
_entity_poly.entity_id
_entity_poly.type
_entity_poly.pdbx_seq_one_letter_code
_entity_poly.pdbx_strand_id
1 'polypeptide(L)'
;MRKYIFILVATCLISCVKERDQFIPNNEDYPTNALKSLIPSKSLQVNLKHNKAYELTTANNSYLEIDNGVFAASLENNSSYDLKVIELTSYVDYILQNVDHESNIGITNTLYSFYISAEQDGNPLDVQEGKSMKIRFTSENMGSNLALGYGQLKDNILKWDYYSSNLNSRVSYIAWETIDENGQMKTEYGYEIIVNSQGWYSLVTKEGVSNAGSSICLNYNPIYTNENTASYLLMNDKNYISKLKMINDNSSSFCLWDLPATDEDPYTIISISKTEDGQYHYFKTDVEMDGSADEIDVFPSELNFDELRTELEKL
;
A
#
# COMPACT_ATOMS: atom_id res chain seq x y z
N MET A 1 41.58 -66.27 -37.03
CA MET A 1 42.60 -65.57 -37.84
C MET A 1 42.00 -64.25 -38.30
N ARG A 2 42.76 -63.16 -38.19
CA ARG A 2 42.48 -61.75 -38.52
C ARG A 2 41.82 -60.85 -37.44
N LYS A 3 42.60 -59.80 -37.16
CA LYS A 3 42.46 -58.65 -36.28
C LYS A 3 41.76 -57.49 -37.02
N TYR A 4 41.53 -56.41 -36.25
CA TYR A 4 41.33 -54.99 -36.63
C TYR A 4 39.86 -54.54 -36.73
N ILE A 5 39.44 -53.34 -36.31
CA ILE A 5 40.00 -52.23 -35.50
C ILE A 5 38.78 -51.33 -35.19
N PHE A 6 38.83 -50.64 -34.05
CA PHE A 6 38.02 -49.48 -33.62
C PHE A 6 37.41 -48.62 -34.74
N ILE A 7 36.20 -48.11 -34.52
CA ILE A 7 35.94 -46.66 -34.37
C ILE A 7 34.84 -46.48 -33.32
N LEU A 8 35.21 -45.72 -32.29
CA LEU A 8 34.36 -45.16 -31.26
C LEU A 8 33.76 -43.86 -31.82
N VAL A 9 32.44 -43.75 -31.95
CA VAL A 9 31.77 -42.46 -32.09
C VAL A 9 30.75 -42.37 -30.96
N ALA A 10 31.21 -41.80 -29.86
CA ALA A 10 30.36 -41.20 -28.85
C ALA A 10 29.81 -39.90 -29.42
N THR A 11 28.63 -39.94 -30.04
CA THR A 11 27.81 -38.74 -30.22
C THR A 11 27.01 -38.52 -28.95
N CYS A 12 27.61 -37.78 -28.03
CA CYS A 12 26.89 -37.02 -27.03
C CYS A 12 26.01 -36.00 -27.76
N LEU A 13 24.75 -36.37 -28.03
CA LEU A 13 23.71 -35.38 -28.31
C LEU A 13 23.30 -34.77 -26.97
N ILE A 14 24.17 -33.90 -26.44
CA ILE A 14 23.75 -32.89 -25.47
C ILE A 14 22.95 -31.89 -26.29
N SER A 15 21.65 -32.14 -26.39
CA SER A 15 20.71 -31.06 -26.65
C SER A 15 20.80 -30.14 -25.43
N CYS A 16 21.60 -29.08 -25.53
CA CYS A 16 21.39 -27.87 -24.74
C CYS A 16 20.02 -27.30 -25.13
N VAL A 17 18.95 -27.88 -24.60
CA VAL A 17 17.76 -27.10 -24.32
C VAL A 17 18.23 -26.15 -23.23
N LYS A 18 18.23 -24.83 -23.49
CA LYS A 18 18.28 -23.87 -22.38
C LYS A 18 17.19 -24.31 -21.43
N GLU A 19 17.56 -24.79 -20.24
CA GLU A 19 16.63 -24.85 -19.12
C GLU A 19 16.00 -23.47 -19.07
N ARG A 20 14.72 -23.38 -19.45
CA ARG A 20 13.91 -22.26 -19.00
C ARG A 20 13.82 -22.49 -17.51
N ASP A 21 14.31 -21.54 -16.73
CA ASP A 21 14.03 -21.48 -15.31
C ASP A 21 12.53 -21.70 -15.12
N GLN A 22 12.20 -22.89 -14.64
CA GLN A 22 10.83 -23.24 -14.33
C GLN A 22 10.58 -22.55 -13.00
N PHE A 23 9.86 -21.45 -13.07
CA PHE A 23 9.31 -20.77 -11.91
C PHE A 23 8.58 -21.79 -11.04
N ILE A 24 8.98 -21.91 -9.76
CA ILE A 24 8.31 -22.72 -8.75
C ILE A 24 7.71 -21.76 -7.69
N PRO A 25 6.40 -21.81 -7.40
CA PRO A 25 5.73 -21.00 -6.37
C PRO A 25 6.16 -21.30 -4.94
N ASN A 26 6.41 -20.28 -4.10
CA ASN A 26 6.52 -20.44 -2.65
C ASN A 26 5.25 -19.95 -1.95
N ASN A 27 4.70 -20.78 -1.06
CA ASN A 27 3.45 -20.54 -0.34
C ASN A 27 3.65 -19.77 0.98
N GLU A 28 4.89 -19.60 1.46
CA GLU A 28 5.15 -19.04 2.81
C GLU A 28 5.47 -17.54 2.81
N ASP A 29 5.74 -16.93 1.65
CA ASP A 29 6.11 -15.51 1.51
C ASP A 29 5.29 -14.82 0.42
N TYR A 30 4.08 -14.38 0.75
CA TYR A 30 3.33 -13.50 -0.14
C TYR A 30 4.23 -12.32 -0.56
N PRO A 31 4.35 -11.97 -1.87
CA PRO A 31 5.43 -11.10 -2.37
C PRO A 31 5.57 -9.77 -1.63
N THR A 32 4.45 -9.17 -1.22
CA THR A 32 4.47 -7.90 -0.50
C THR A 32 4.99 -8.01 0.93
N ASN A 33 4.85 -9.16 1.60
CA ASN A 33 5.45 -9.38 2.91
C ASN A 33 6.97 -9.42 2.84
N ALA A 34 7.52 -10.09 1.81
CA ALA A 34 8.96 -10.07 1.55
C ALA A 34 9.44 -8.63 1.28
N LEU A 35 8.70 -7.86 0.48
CA LEU A 35 9.03 -6.46 0.18
C LEU A 35 8.99 -5.56 1.43
N LYS A 36 8.05 -5.74 2.36
CA LYS A 36 8.00 -4.96 3.63
C LYS A 36 9.31 -5.04 4.42
N SER A 37 9.98 -6.19 4.38
CA SER A 37 11.25 -6.39 5.10
C SER A 37 12.44 -5.72 4.42
N LEU A 38 12.33 -5.45 3.11
CA LEU A 38 13.44 -4.97 2.29
C LEU A 38 13.30 -3.48 1.92
N ILE A 39 12.07 -2.96 1.83
CA ILE A 39 11.77 -1.56 1.58
C ILE A 39 11.16 -0.98 2.86
N PRO A 40 11.95 -0.25 3.68
CA PRO A 40 11.47 0.28 4.94
C PRO A 40 10.42 1.36 4.69
N SER A 41 9.26 1.24 5.34
CA SER A 41 8.27 2.33 5.36
C SER A 41 8.87 3.54 6.06
N LYS A 42 8.71 4.73 5.46
CA LYS A 42 9.01 5.98 6.16
C LYS A 42 8.07 6.09 7.36
N SER A 43 8.66 6.11 8.56
CA SER A 43 7.90 6.20 9.80
C SER A 43 8.60 7.10 10.80
N LEU A 44 7.81 7.80 11.60
CA LEU A 44 8.27 8.48 12.79
C LEU A 44 8.17 7.49 13.95
N GLN A 45 9.28 7.22 14.63
CA GLN A 45 9.30 6.45 15.86
C GLN A 45 10.05 7.23 16.94
N VAL A 46 9.36 7.56 18.03
CA VAL A 46 9.91 8.42 19.10
C VAL A 46 9.47 7.95 20.48
N ASN A 47 10.40 8.02 21.44
CA ASN A 47 10.11 7.73 22.84
C ASN A 47 9.64 9.01 23.56
N LEU A 48 8.42 8.99 24.08
CA LEU A 48 7.75 10.14 24.69
C LEU A 48 7.41 9.87 26.15
N LYS A 49 7.22 10.92 26.94
CA LYS A 49 6.83 10.86 28.36
C LYS A 49 5.34 11.13 28.51
N HIS A 50 4.64 10.36 29.36
CA HIS A 50 3.19 10.53 29.56
C HIS A 50 2.78 11.91 30.10
N ASN A 51 3.69 12.59 30.81
CA ASN A 51 3.42 13.84 31.52
C ASN A 51 3.72 15.12 30.72
N LYS A 52 3.98 15.00 29.41
CA LYS A 52 4.27 16.14 28.53
C LYS A 52 3.33 16.16 27.33
N ALA A 53 3.06 17.36 26.83
CA ALA A 53 2.48 17.56 25.51
C ALA A 53 3.60 17.62 24.47
N TYR A 54 3.29 17.21 23.24
CA TYR A 54 4.23 17.12 22.15
C TYR A 54 3.64 17.68 20.87
N GLU A 55 4.46 18.44 20.16
CA GLU A 55 4.28 18.81 18.76
C GLU A 55 5.42 18.16 17.98
N LEU A 56 5.06 17.31 17.03
CA LEU A 56 6.01 16.52 16.25
C LEU A 56 5.77 16.77 14.76
N THR A 57 6.84 16.74 13.97
CA THR A 57 6.77 16.83 12.52
C THR A 57 7.32 15.55 11.90
N THR A 58 6.56 14.93 10.99
CA THR A 58 7.00 13.73 10.28
C THR A 58 7.92 14.08 9.10
N ALA A 59 8.55 13.06 8.51
CA ALA A 59 9.37 13.25 7.31
C ALA A 59 8.58 13.77 6.08
N ASN A 60 7.25 13.62 6.09
CA ASN A 60 6.36 14.13 5.05
C ASN A 60 5.72 15.48 5.44
N ASN A 61 6.28 16.17 6.44
CA ASN A 61 5.82 17.48 6.93
C ASN A 61 4.40 17.48 7.52
N SER A 62 3.90 16.33 7.97
CA SER A 62 2.67 16.29 8.76
C SER A 62 2.97 16.67 10.20
N TYR A 63 2.06 17.44 10.81
CA TYR A 63 2.17 17.92 12.18
C TYR A 63 1.28 17.09 13.09
N LEU A 64 1.85 16.58 14.17
CA LEU A 64 1.15 15.78 15.16
C LEU A 64 1.15 16.51 16.51
N GLU A 65 -0.03 16.73 17.07
CA GLU A 65 -0.25 17.32 18.39
C GLU A 65 -0.78 16.23 19.33
N ILE A 66 -0.02 15.96 20.40
CA ILE A 66 -0.39 15.01 21.44
C ILE A 66 -0.39 15.75 22.77
N ASP A 67 -1.57 15.89 23.36
CA ASP A 67 -1.72 16.47 24.69
C ASP A 67 -1.14 15.57 25.79
N ASN A 68 -0.93 16.17 26.97
CA ASN A 68 -0.54 15.39 28.14
C ASN A 68 -1.62 14.35 28.53
N GLY A 69 -1.15 13.18 28.96
CA GLY A 69 -2.03 12.10 29.43
C GLY A 69 -3.01 11.58 28.38
N VAL A 70 -2.73 11.72 27.08
CA VAL A 70 -3.57 11.12 26.01
C VAL A 70 -3.63 9.61 26.14
N PHE A 71 -2.50 8.96 26.41
CA PHE A 71 -2.44 7.50 26.60
C PHE A 71 -2.51 7.12 28.08
N ALA A 72 -3.26 6.06 28.39
CA ALA A 72 -3.30 5.49 29.74
C ALA A 72 -1.90 5.01 30.14
N ALA A 73 -1.32 5.60 31.19
CA ALA A 73 -0.04 5.15 31.73
C ALA A 73 -0.27 3.95 32.66
N SER A 74 0.65 2.99 32.68
CA SER A 74 0.90 2.23 33.91
C SER A 74 1.27 3.21 35.03
N LEU A 75 0.86 2.93 36.27
CA LEU A 75 0.72 3.80 37.46
C LEU A 75 1.85 4.81 37.83
N GLU A 76 2.93 4.94 37.06
CA GLU A 76 4.05 5.84 37.33
C GLU A 76 3.99 7.14 36.50
N ASN A 77 3.95 8.29 37.18
CA ASN A 77 3.83 9.64 36.59
C ASN A 77 5.00 10.10 35.67
N ASN A 78 5.99 9.25 35.37
CA ASN A 78 7.14 9.58 34.52
C ASN A 78 7.57 8.44 33.58
N SER A 79 6.69 7.47 33.37
CA SER A 79 6.90 6.42 32.38
C SER A 79 7.01 7.02 30.97
N SER A 80 7.65 6.27 30.08
CA SER A 80 7.75 6.58 28.66
C SER A 80 7.03 5.53 27.84
N TYR A 81 6.59 5.93 26.66
CA TYR A 81 5.99 5.07 25.66
C TYR A 81 6.63 5.35 24.30
N ASP A 82 6.62 4.36 23.43
CA ASP A 82 7.07 4.48 22.06
C ASP A 82 5.87 4.82 21.17
N LEU A 83 5.92 5.99 20.54
CA LEU A 83 4.96 6.40 19.53
C LEU A 83 5.51 6.00 18.15
N LYS A 84 4.65 5.39 17.33
CA LYS A 84 4.93 5.09 15.92
C LYS A 84 3.85 5.68 15.02
N VAL A 85 4.27 6.42 14.01
CA VAL A 85 3.42 6.96 12.94
C VAL A 85 3.96 6.49 11.59
N ILE A 86 3.09 5.92 10.77
CA ILE A 86 3.39 5.53 9.38
C ILE A 86 2.46 6.31 8.47
N GLU A 87 2.98 6.92 7.41
CA GLU A 87 2.17 7.64 6.43
C GLU A 87 2.26 6.92 5.08
N LEU A 88 1.13 6.84 4.37
CA LEU A 88 1.08 6.25 3.03
C LEU A 88 1.02 7.38 2.00
N THR A 89 2.18 7.68 1.42
CA THR A 89 2.38 8.84 0.56
C THR A 89 2.66 8.49 -0.90
N SER A 90 2.93 7.22 -1.18
CA SER A 90 3.25 6.69 -2.51
C SER A 90 2.55 5.36 -2.75
N TYR A 91 2.39 4.95 -4.01
CA TYR A 91 1.86 3.63 -4.32
C TYR A 91 2.67 2.50 -3.68
N VAL A 92 3.99 2.68 -3.58
CA VAL A 92 4.86 1.74 -2.86
C VAL A 92 4.38 1.54 -1.43
N ASP A 93 4.07 2.61 -0.70
CA ASP A 93 3.57 2.50 0.68
C ASP A 93 2.28 1.67 0.74
N TYR A 94 1.34 1.89 -0.17
CA TYR A 94 0.07 1.14 -0.22
C TYR A 94 0.28 -0.33 -0.61
N ILE A 95 1.14 -0.63 -1.59
CA ILE A 95 1.51 -1.99 -2.00
C ILE A 95 2.16 -2.72 -0.83
N LEU A 96 3.14 -2.07 -0.19
CA LEU A 96 3.81 -2.62 0.98
C LEU A 96 2.80 -2.91 2.06
N GLN A 97 1.88 -2.00 2.41
CA GLN A 97 0.86 -2.28 3.43
C GLN A 97 -0.28 -3.21 2.98
N ASN A 98 -0.25 -3.71 1.74
CA ASN A 98 -1.28 -4.56 1.14
C ASN A 98 -2.69 -3.93 1.29
N VAL A 99 -2.79 -2.64 0.94
CA VAL A 99 -4.04 -1.88 0.96
C VAL A 99 -4.86 -2.16 -0.30
N ASP A 100 -6.18 -2.24 -0.13
CA ASP A 100 -7.15 -2.32 -1.23
C ASP A 100 -8.18 -1.19 -1.06
N HIS A 101 -8.22 -0.23 -2.00
CA HIS A 101 -9.18 0.89 -1.97
C HIS A 101 -10.52 0.53 -2.63
N GLU A 102 -10.76 -0.74 -2.98
CA GLU A 102 -12.11 -1.21 -3.26
C GLU A 102 -12.97 -1.05 -1.99
N SER A 103 -13.72 0.05 -1.94
CA SER A 103 -14.50 0.43 -0.76
C SER A 103 -15.99 0.26 -1.03
N ASN A 104 -16.73 0.05 0.05
CA ASN A 104 -18.19 -0.02 0.04
C ASN A 104 -18.88 1.31 -0.36
N ILE A 105 -18.13 2.41 -0.45
CA ILE A 105 -18.63 3.71 -0.89
C ILE A 105 -18.25 4.04 -2.35
N GLY A 106 -17.72 3.05 -3.08
CA GLY A 106 -17.26 3.20 -4.45
C GLY A 106 -15.79 3.60 -4.52
N ILE A 107 -15.44 4.30 -5.59
CA ILE A 107 -14.07 4.73 -5.86
C ILE A 107 -13.78 6.00 -5.08
N THR A 108 -12.64 5.97 -4.41
CA THR A 108 -12.22 7.01 -3.49
C THR A 108 -10.82 7.48 -3.88
N ASN A 109 -10.63 8.79 -3.97
CA ASN A 109 -9.28 9.34 -4.14
C ASN A 109 -8.70 9.61 -2.77
N THR A 110 -7.52 9.06 -2.53
CA THR A 110 -6.88 9.18 -1.21
C THR A 110 -6.19 10.52 -1.09
N LEU A 111 -6.64 11.34 -0.15
CA LEU A 111 -5.95 12.59 0.19
C LEU A 111 -4.79 12.31 1.15
N TYR A 112 -5.03 11.47 2.16
CA TYR A 112 -4.03 11.18 3.17
C TYR A 112 -4.41 9.90 3.94
N SER A 113 -3.47 8.97 4.08
CA SER A 113 -3.65 7.77 4.91
C SER A 113 -2.48 7.59 5.86
N PHE A 114 -2.75 7.17 7.09
CA PHE A 114 -1.74 6.99 8.11
C PHE A 114 -2.11 5.92 9.13
N TYR A 115 -1.11 5.40 9.82
CA TYR A 115 -1.22 4.58 11.01
C TYR A 115 -0.63 5.33 12.19
N ILE A 116 -1.30 5.28 13.34
CA ILE A 116 -0.77 5.77 14.60
C ILE A 116 -0.89 4.70 15.67
N SER A 117 0.19 4.48 16.40
CA SER A 117 0.22 3.57 17.54
C SER A 117 1.13 4.06 18.65
N ALA A 118 0.84 3.62 19.87
CA ALA A 118 1.65 3.85 21.04
C ALA A 118 1.74 2.57 21.88
N GLU A 119 2.95 2.22 22.30
CA GLU A 119 3.21 1.03 23.10
C GLU A 119 4.09 1.33 24.30
N GLN A 120 3.89 0.60 25.39
CA GLN A 120 4.76 0.59 26.56
C GLN A 120 5.18 -0.86 26.83
N ASP A 121 6.49 -1.12 26.82
CA ASP A 121 7.07 -2.44 27.07
C ASP A 121 6.45 -3.53 26.17
N GLY A 122 6.19 -3.18 24.90
CA GLY A 122 5.56 -4.05 23.90
C GLY A 122 4.05 -4.23 24.03
N ASN A 123 3.38 -3.52 24.95
CA ASN A 123 1.93 -3.57 25.12
C ASN A 123 1.29 -2.31 24.52
N PRO A 124 0.24 -2.44 23.69
CA PRO A 124 -0.46 -1.29 23.13
C PRO A 124 -1.19 -0.49 24.22
N LEU A 125 -1.22 0.82 24.08
CA LEU A 125 -1.84 1.75 25.03
C LEU A 125 -3.17 2.31 24.55
N ASP A 126 -4.23 2.24 25.34
CA ASP A 126 -5.46 2.91 24.93
C ASP A 126 -5.37 4.43 25.07
N VAL A 127 -6.01 5.14 24.13
CA VAL A 127 -6.29 6.56 24.28
C VAL A 127 -7.36 6.71 25.37
N GLN A 128 -7.10 7.57 26.36
CA GLN A 128 -8.00 7.79 27.47
C GLN A 128 -9.34 8.39 27.01
N GLU A 129 -10.40 8.09 27.75
CA GLU A 129 -11.72 8.64 27.47
C GLU A 129 -11.71 10.17 27.45
N GLY A 130 -12.28 10.76 26.39
CA GLY A 130 -12.31 12.22 26.19
C GLY A 130 -10.99 12.84 25.72
N LYS A 131 -9.92 12.07 25.53
CA LYS A 131 -8.66 12.52 24.94
C LYS A 131 -8.62 12.25 23.44
N SER A 132 -7.77 13.00 22.75
CA SER A 132 -7.52 12.85 21.32
C SER A 132 -6.12 13.31 20.95
N MET A 133 -5.72 12.98 19.74
CA MET A 133 -4.53 13.49 19.06
C MET A 133 -5.00 14.23 17.81
N LYS A 134 -4.22 15.21 17.36
CA LYS A 134 -4.50 15.93 16.12
C LYS A 134 -3.39 15.69 15.12
N ILE A 135 -3.77 15.40 13.89
CA ILE A 135 -2.83 15.24 12.78
C ILE A 135 -3.21 16.27 11.73
N ARG A 136 -2.24 17.09 11.33
CA ARG A 136 -2.41 18.11 10.29
C ARG A 136 -1.49 17.78 9.12
N PHE A 137 -2.01 17.87 7.91
CA PHE A 137 -1.22 17.75 6.69
C PHE A 137 -1.64 18.84 5.71
N THR A 138 -0.67 19.33 4.93
CA THR A 138 -0.89 20.43 4.00
C THR A 138 -1.71 19.98 2.80
N SER A 139 -2.61 20.86 2.35
CA SER A 139 -3.39 20.65 1.13
C SER A 139 -3.82 22.00 0.58
N GLU A 140 -3.60 22.24 -0.70
CA GLU A 140 -3.95 23.52 -1.35
C GLU A 140 -5.46 23.65 -1.62
N ASN A 141 -6.17 22.52 -1.70
CA ASN A 141 -7.56 22.47 -2.15
C ASN A 141 -8.47 21.96 -1.04
N MET A 142 -9.47 22.78 -0.69
CA MET A 142 -10.60 22.34 0.10
C MET A 142 -11.50 21.44 -0.76
N GLY A 143 -11.34 20.14 -0.59
CA GLY A 143 -12.12 19.11 -1.23
C GLY A 143 -13.56 19.11 -0.74
N SER A 144 -14.45 18.65 -1.61
CA SER A 144 -15.85 18.37 -1.26
C SER A 144 -16.06 16.88 -1.07
N ASN A 145 -17.17 16.48 -0.45
CA ASN A 145 -17.56 15.08 -0.26
C ASN A 145 -16.48 14.22 0.41
N LEU A 146 -15.92 14.73 1.51
CA LEU A 146 -14.89 14.04 2.28
C LEU A 146 -15.46 12.86 3.07
N ALA A 147 -14.63 11.82 3.22
CA ALA A 147 -14.89 10.72 4.12
C ALA A 147 -13.61 10.32 4.86
N LEU A 148 -13.69 10.24 6.19
CA LEU A 148 -12.65 9.66 7.03
C LEU A 148 -13.02 8.22 7.35
N GLY A 149 -12.20 7.30 6.89
CA GLY A 149 -12.32 5.87 7.15
C GLY A 149 -11.41 5.41 8.29
N TYR A 150 -11.80 4.32 8.93
CA TYR A 150 -10.96 3.56 9.85
C TYR A 150 -10.57 2.22 9.21
N GLY A 151 -9.29 1.89 9.26
CA GLY A 151 -8.74 0.71 8.62
C GLY A 151 -8.66 -0.49 9.56
N GLN A 152 -9.05 -1.66 9.07
CA GLN A 152 -8.93 -2.94 9.77
C GLN A 152 -8.16 -3.94 8.92
N LEU A 153 -7.22 -4.66 9.54
CA LEU A 153 -6.54 -5.77 8.88
C LEU A 153 -7.45 -7.00 8.93
N LYS A 154 -7.85 -7.49 7.76
CA LYS A 154 -8.59 -8.74 7.59
C LYS A 154 -7.90 -9.59 6.54
N ASP A 155 -7.52 -10.81 6.91
CA ASP A 155 -6.81 -11.74 6.01
C ASP A 155 -5.52 -11.11 5.42
N ASN A 156 -4.75 -10.39 6.26
CA ASN A 156 -3.57 -9.60 5.90
C ASN A 156 -3.80 -8.47 4.88
N ILE A 157 -5.06 -8.12 4.57
CA ILE A 157 -5.43 -6.99 3.70
C ILE A 157 -5.96 -5.85 4.58
N LEU A 158 -5.46 -4.63 4.36
CA LEU A 158 -6.01 -3.45 5.01
C LEU A 158 -7.29 -3.02 4.29
N LYS A 159 -8.43 -3.11 4.99
CA LYS A 159 -9.75 -2.70 4.49
C LYS A 159 -10.24 -1.47 5.23
N TRP A 160 -10.81 -0.53 4.49
CA TRP A 160 -11.33 0.73 5.04
C TRP A 160 -12.83 0.67 5.28
N ASP A 161 -13.28 1.15 6.43
CA ASP A 161 -14.69 1.41 6.72
C ASP A 161 -14.96 2.93 6.74
N TYR A 162 -15.69 3.40 5.74
CA TYR A 162 -16.09 4.81 5.57
C TYR A 162 -17.55 5.11 5.96
N TYR A 163 -18.31 4.13 6.47
CA TYR A 163 -19.72 4.36 6.83
C TYR A 163 -19.92 5.03 8.19
N SER A 164 -18.85 5.18 8.98
CA SER A 164 -18.92 5.84 10.28
C SER A 164 -19.01 7.37 10.12
N SER A 165 -20.24 7.89 9.97
CA SER A 165 -20.51 9.33 9.84
C SER A 165 -19.94 10.17 10.99
N ASN A 166 -19.76 9.58 12.17
CA ASN A 166 -19.16 10.24 13.33
C ASN A 166 -17.69 10.62 13.11
N LEU A 167 -16.96 9.92 12.23
CA LEU A 167 -15.56 10.23 11.93
C LEU A 167 -15.41 11.49 11.08
N ASN A 168 -16.36 11.78 10.18
CA ASN A 168 -16.27 12.96 9.31
C ASN A 168 -16.34 14.27 10.08
N SER A 169 -17.02 14.29 11.24
CA SER A 169 -17.06 15.46 12.12
C SER A 169 -15.71 15.82 12.74
N ARG A 170 -14.70 14.94 12.58
CA ARG A 170 -13.35 15.08 13.12
C ARG A 170 -12.34 15.61 12.11
N VAL A 171 -12.81 15.97 10.92
CA VAL A 171 -12.00 16.55 9.85
C VAL A 171 -12.37 18.01 9.71
N SER A 172 -11.37 18.89 9.77
CA SER A 172 -11.55 20.33 9.53
C SER A 172 -10.50 20.82 8.54
N TYR A 173 -10.89 21.69 7.62
CA TYR A 173 -9.92 22.43 6.80
C TYR A 173 -9.56 23.72 7.54
N ILE A 174 -8.29 23.90 7.87
CA ILE A 174 -7.81 24.99 8.72
C ILE A 174 -6.55 25.64 8.15
N ALA A 175 -6.23 26.83 8.67
CA ALA A 175 -4.93 27.45 8.50
C ALA A 175 -4.16 27.39 9.83
N TRP A 176 -2.86 27.13 9.78
CA TRP A 176 -2.00 27.17 10.96
C TRP A 176 -0.64 27.80 10.63
N GLU A 177 0.05 28.28 11.66
CA GLU A 177 1.37 28.88 11.49
C GLU A 177 2.47 27.87 11.79
N THR A 178 3.49 27.87 10.95
CA THR A 178 4.71 27.05 11.08
C THR A 178 5.93 27.96 10.97
N ILE A 179 7.10 27.47 11.39
CA ILE A 179 8.37 28.19 11.24
C ILE A 179 9.13 27.51 10.10
N ASP A 180 9.51 28.29 9.07
CA ASP A 180 10.29 27.79 7.95
C ASP A 180 11.76 27.54 8.31
N GLU A 181 12.54 27.01 7.36
CA GLU A 181 13.97 26.73 7.53
C GLU A 181 14.80 27.99 7.86
N ASN A 182 14.28 29.18 7.57
CA ASN A 182 14.92 30.47 7.84
C ASN A 182 14.46 31.11 9.16
N GLY A 183 13.60 30.44 9.93
CA GLY A 183 13.04 30.97 11.17
C GLY A 183 11.89 31.96 10.96
N GLN A 184 11.33 32.06 9.76
CA GLN A 184 10.20 32.94 9.45
C GLN A 184 8.87 32.21 9.68
N MET A 185 7.88 32.96 10.17
CA MET A 185 6.51 32.46 10.29
C MET A 185 5.90 32.29 8.90
N LYS A 186 5.41 31.08 8.61
CA LYS A 186 4.70 30.71 7.38
C LYS A 186 3.30 30.25 7.74
N THR A 187 2.30 30.72 7.02
CA THR A 187 0.93 30.19 7.13
C THR A 187 0.78 29.00 6.18
N GLU A 188 0.41 27.85 6.72
CA GLU A 188 0.05 26.65 5.97
C GLU A 188 -1.47 26.48 5.95
N TYR A 189 -1.96 25.81 4.91
CA TYR A 189 -3.36 25.42 4.75
C TYR A 189 -3.45 23.92 4.52
N GLY A 190 -4.52 23.31 5.03
CA GLY A 190 -4.76 21.90 4.85
C GLY A 190 -5.78 21.34 5.84
N TYR A 191 -5.71 20.04 6.09
CA TYR A 191 -6.68 19.35 6.95
C TYR A 191 -6.10 19.06 8.31
N GLU A 192 -6.94 19.22 9.34
CA GLU A 192 -6.76 18.67 10.67
C GLU A 192 -7.70 17.48 10.87
N ILE A 193 -7.14 16.35 11.31
CA ILE A 193 -7.86 15.14 11.68
C ILE A 193 -7.69 14.91 13.17
N ILE A 194 -8.81 14.84 13.89
CA ILE A 194 -8.84 14.49 15.32
C ILE A 194 -9.06 12.99 15.46
N VAL A 195 -8.09 12.29 16.07
CA VAL A 195 -8.16 10.84 16.32
C VAL A 195 -8.23 10.54 17.81
N ASN A 196 -9.05 9.57 18.20
CA ASN A 196 -9.27 9.20 19.62
C ASN A 196 -8.98 7.72 19.89
N SER A 197 -8.32 7.04 18.95
CA SER A 197 -7.90 5.65 19.08
C SER A 197 -6.67 5.43 18.21
N GLN A 198 -5.93 4.37 18.50
CA GLN A 198 -4.86 3.91 17.62
C GLN A 198 -5.44 3.22 16.38
N GLY A 199 -4.63 3.09 15.33
CA GLY A 199 -4.97 2.32 14.15
C GLY A 199 -4.74 3.08 12.84
N TRP A 200 -5.32 2.52 11.78
CA TRP A 200 -5.25 3.06 10.42
C TRP A 200 -6.39 4.05 10.18
N TYR A 201 -6.06 5.15 9.52
CA TYR A 201 -7.01 6.16 9.07
C TYR A 201 -6.74 6.52 7.61
N SER A 202 -7.80 6.81 6.87
CA SER A 202 -7.71 7.27 5.48
C SER A 202 -8.75 8.37 5.25
N LEU A 203 -8.29 9.55 4.88
CA LEU A 203 -9.13 10.64 4.41
C LEU A 203 -9.18 10.60 2.88
N VAL A 204 -10.39 10.49 2.35
CA VAL A 204 -10.64 10.39 0.92
C VAL A 204 -11.67 11.41 0.45
N THR A 205 -11.64 11.75 -0.84
CA THR A 205 -12.78 12.35 -1.52
C THR A 205 -13.61 11.26 -2.17
N LYS A 206 -14.93 11.29 -1.97
CA LYS A 206 -15.85 10.42 -2.70
C LYS A 206 -16.05 11.00 -4.10
N GLU A 207 -15.65 10.26 -5.11
CA GLU A 207 -16.06 10.57 -6.47
C GLU A 207 -17.45 9.97 -6.72
N GLY A 208 -18.34 10.76 -7.31
CA GLY A 208 -19.60 10.24 -7.81
C GLY A 208 -19.29 9.40 -9.04
N VAL A 209 -19.15 8.09 -8.87
CA VAL A 209 -18.84 7.21 -10.00
C VAL A 209 -20.08 7.08 -10.88
N SER A 210 -19.95 7.40 -12.17
CA SER A 210 -20.90 6.95 -13.18
C SER A 210 -20.74 5.43 -13.30
N ASN A 211 -21.83 4.68 -13.15
CA ASN A 211 -21.85 3.21 -13.20
C ASN A 211 -21.56 2.66 -14.61
N ALA A 212 -20.40 2.95 -15.19
CA ALA A 212 -19.86 2.18 -16.30
C ALA A 212 -19.12 0.99 -15.66
N GLY A 213 -19.64 -0.23 -15.84
CA GLY A 213 -19.11 -1.44 -15.24
C GLY A 213 -18.06 -2.11 -16.12
N SER A 214 -16.91 -1.44 -16.32
CA SER A 214 -15.77 -2.05 -17.00
C SER A 214 -15.17 -3.15 -16.13
N SER A 215 -14.46 -4.09 -16.73
CA SER A 215 -13.74 -5.12 -15.99
C SER A 215 -12.43 -5.44 -16.65
N ILE A 216 -11.46 -5.86 -15.86
CA ILE A 216 -10.17 -6.29 -16.37
C ILE A 216 -9.79 -7.64 -15.78
N CYS A 217 -9.22 -8.48 -16.63
CA CYS A 217 -8.67 -9.78 -16.27
C CYS A 217 -7.25 -9.92 -16.81
N LEU A 218 -6.32 -10.27 -15.93
CA LEU A 218 -4.94 -10.56 -16.26
C LEU A 218 -4.75 -12.06 -16.36
N ASN A 219 -4.46 -12.55 -17.56
CA ASN A 219 -4.25 -13.96 -17.85
C ASN A 219 -2.76 -14.30 -17.72
N TYR A 220 -2.43 -15.12 -16.75
CA TYR A 220 -1.07 -15.60 -16.53
C TYR A 220 -0.86 -17.01 -17.05
N ASN A 221 0.41 -17.39 -17.19
CA ASN A 221 0.80 -18.79 -17.16
C ASN A 221 0.43 -19.40 -15.77
N PRO A 222 -0.06 -20.66 -15.70
CA PRO A 222 -0.45 -21.32 -14.44
C PRO A 222 0.60 -21.38 -13.33
N ILE A 223 1.88 -21.11 -13.64
CA ILE A 223 2.93 -20.97 -12.63
C ILE A 223 2.69 -19.77 -11.67
N TYR A 224 1.96 -18.74 -12.11
CA TYR A 224 1.65 -17.57 -11.28
C TYR A 224 0.31 -17.77 -10.56
N THR A 225 0.34 -17.74 -9.24
CA THR A 225 -0.75 -18.14 -8.34
C THR A 225 -1.09 -17.02 -7.37
N ASN A 226 -2.21 -17.13 -6.65
CA ASN A 226 -2.58 -16.18 -5.60
C ASN A 226 -1.60 -16.18 -4.40
N GLU A 227 -0.80 -17.23 -4.23
CA GLU A 227 0.15 -17.36 -3.13
C GLU A 227 1.44 -16.57 -3.39
N ASN A 228 1.82 -16.42 -4.66
CA ASN A 228 3.12 -15.87 -5.06
C ASN A 228 3.05 -14.70 -6.03
N THR A 229 1.86 -14.24 -6.40
CA THR A 229 1.63 -13.12 -7.31
C THR A 229 0.66 -12.13 -6.71
N ALA A 230 1.02 -10.85 -6.77
CA ALA A 230 0.20 -9.72 -6.37
C ALA A 230 0.04 -8.78 -7.55
N SER A 231 -1.19 -8.52 -7.98
CA SER A 231 -1.50 -7.58 -9.07
C SER A 231 -2.33 -6.42 -8.58
N TYR A 232 -2.00 -5.22 -9.03
CA TYR A 232 -2.64 -3.98 -8.64
C TYR A 232 -3.00 -3.15 -9.86
N LEU A 233 -4.13 -2.46 -9.77
CA LEU A 233 -4.57 -1.41 -10.67
C LEU A 233 -4.35 -0.07 -9.97
N LEU A 234 -3.62 0.85 -10.60
CA LEU A 234 -3.28 2.17 -10.09
C LEU A 234 -3.86 3.24 -11.02
N MET A 235 -4.40 4.34 -10.47
CA MET A 235 -4.90 5.45 -11.28
C MET A 235 -3.94 6.64 -11.15
N ASN A 236 -3.25 7.00 -12.24
CA ASN A 236 -2.10 7.91 -12.20
C ASN A 236 -2.41 9.26 -11.51
N ASP A 237 -3.62 9.78 -11.68
CA ASP A 237 -3.98 11.13 -11.22
C ASP A 237 -4.67 11.18 -9.85
N LYS A 238 -4.92 10.03 -9.21
CA LYS A 238 -5.95 9.95 -8.15
C LYS A 238 -5.60 9.18 -6.87
N ASN A 239 -4.34 8.81 -6.61
CA ASN A 239 -3.95 8.05 -5.41
C ASN A 239 -4.90 6.85 -5.13
N TYR A 240 -5.35 6.19 -6.19
CA TYR A 240 -6.26 5.06 -6.14
C TYR A 240 -5.50 3.79 -6.50
N ILE A 241 -5.64 2.77 -5.66
CA ILE A 241 -5.03 1.47 -5.83
C ILE A 241 -6.06 0.40 -5.47
N SER A 242 -6.25 -0.57 -6.36
CA SER A 242 -7.07 -1.74 -6.05
C SER A 242 -6.36 -3.01 -6.46
N LYS A 243 -6.61 -4.08 -5.70
CA LYS A 243 -5.97 -5.37 -5.89
C LYS A 243 -6.85 -6.24 -6.79
N LEU A 244 -6.26 -6.77 -7.87
CA LEU A 244 -6.94 -7.76 -8.69
C LEU A 244 -6.94 -9.11 -7.96
N LYS A 245 -8.09 -9.80 -8.00
CA LYS A 245 -8.31 -11.04 -7.26
C LYS A 245 -8.37 -12.22 -8.23
N MET A 246 -7.69 -13.30 -7.90
CA MET A 246 -7.80 -14.54 -8.65
C MET A 246 -9.24 -15.06 -8.57
N ILE A 247 -9.84 -15.41 -9.71
CA ILE A 247 -11.26 -15.82 -9.78
C ILE A 247 -11.54 -17.05 -8.90
N ASN A 248 -10.62 -18.02 -8.91
CA ASN A 248 -10.64 -19.22 -8.08
C ASN A 248 -9.22 -19.82 -8.03
N ASP A 249 -8.95 -20.69 -7.06
CA ASP A 249 -7.61 -21.26 -6.83
C ASP A 249 -7.04 -22.09 -8.00
N ASN A 250 -7.87 -22.46 -8.99
CA ASN A 250 -7.46 -23.20 -10.19
C ASN A 250 -7.37 -22.30 -11.44
N SER A 251 -7.61 -21.00 -11.29
CA SER A 251 -7.56 -20.01 -12.36
C SER A 251 -6.14 -19.45 -12.50
N SER A 252 -5.72 -19.16 -13.71
CA SER A 252 -4.53 -18.30 -13.94
C SER A 252 -4.91 -16.85 -14.21
N SER A 253 -6.18 -16.49 -14.00
CA SER A 253 -6.72 -15.15 -14.26
C SER A 253 -6.98 -14.39 -12.95
N PHE A 254 -6.42 -13.18 -12.86
CA PHE A 254 -6.68 -12.20 -11.80
C PHE A 254 -7.58 -11.10 -12.35
N CYS A 255 -8.74 -10.88 -11.74
CA CYS A 255 -9.72 -9.94 -12.26
C CYS A 255 -10.14 -8.88 -11.24
N LEU A 256 -10.65 -7.77 -11.78
CA LEU A 256 -11.34 -6.72 -11.06
C LEU A 256 -12.53 -6.26 -11.93
N TRP A 257 -13.67 -6.05 -11.29
CA TRP A 257 -14.93 -5.70 -11.96
C TRP A 257 -15.43 -4.35 -11.46
N ASP A 258 -16.44 -3.82 -12.15
CA ASP A 258 -17.10 -2.55 -11.82
C ASP A 258 -16.14 -1.35 -11.76
N LEU A 259 -15.13 -1.37 -12.63
CA LEU A 259 -14.19 -0.27 -12.83
C LEU A 259 -14.86 0.85 -13.63
N PRO A 260 -14.61 2.11 -13.29
CA PRO A 260 -15.21 3.22 -14.00
C PRO A 260 -14.53 3.35 -15.37
N ALA A 261 -15.26 3.89 -16.34
CA ALA A 261 -14.64 4.34 -17.57
C ALA A 261 -13.75 5.54 -17.27
N THR A 262 -12.56 5.56 -17.87
CA THR A 262 -11.62 6.66 -17.78
C THR A 262 -11.40 7.20 -19.19
N ASP A 263 -12.15 8.24 -19.56
CA ASP A 263 -12.08 8.83 -20.90
C ASP A 263 -10.74 9.57 -21.16
N GLU A 264 -9.98 9.90 -20.10
CA GLU A 264 -8.78 10.75 -20.20
C GLU A 264 -7.53 10.17 -19.50
N ASP A 265 -7.67 9.36 -18.44
CA ASP A 265 -6.54 8.88 -17.64
C ASP A 265 -6.42 7.35 -17.65
N PRO A 266 -5.38 6.76 -18.27
CA PRO A 266 -5.21 5.32 -18.26
C PRO A 266 -4.91 4.80 -16.84
N TYR A 267 -5.35 3.58 -16.57
CA TYR A 267 -4.89 2.83 -15.41
C TYR A 267 -3.52 2.24 -15.67
N THR A 268 -2.64 2.33 -14.68
CA THR A 268 -1.40 1.57 -14.64
C THR A 268 -1.64 0.26 -13.93
N ILE A 269 -1.40 -0.86 -14.60
CA ILE A 269 -1.39 -2.18 -13.98
C ILE A 269 0.04 -2.53 -13.62
N ILE A 270 0.22 -3.05 -12.41
CA ILE A 270 1.47 -3.70 -12.02
C ILE A 270 1.19 -5.11 -11.53
N SER A 271 2.18 -5.98 -11.69
CA SER A 271 2.19 -7.29 -11.05
C SER A 271 3.57 -7.63 -10.54
N ILE A 272 3.61 -8.17 -9.33
CA ILE A 272 4.82 -8.57 -8.63
C ILE A 272 4.65 -10.03 -8.25
N SER A 273 5.57 -10.87 -8.70
CA SER A 273 5.63 -12.27 -8.30
C SER A 273 6.99 -12.61 -7.70
N LYS A 274 7.03 -13.61 -6.81
CA LYS A 274 8.26 -14.11 -6.19
C LYS A 274 8.37 -15.63 -6.39
N THR A 275 9.53 -16.10 -6.86
CA THR A 275 9.83 -17.54 -6.98
C THR A 275 10.31 -18.13 -5.65
N GLU A 276 10.31 -19.47 -5.55
CA GLU A 276 10.98 -20.22 -4.47
C GLU A 276 12.45 -19.83 -4.29
N ASP A 277 13.18 -19.62 -5.40
CA ASP A 277 14.58 -19.22 -5.38
C ASP A 277 14.80 -17.74 -4.97
N GLY A 278 13.71 -17.02 -4.65
CA GLY A 278 13.74 -15.64 -4.19
C GLY A 278 13.90 -14.60 -5.29
N GLN A 279 13.77 -14.98 -6.56
CA GLN A 279 13.77 -14.06 -7.69
C GLN A 279 12.42 -13.36 -7.82
N TYR A 280 12.46 -12.11 -8.29
CA TYR A 280 11.26 -11.32 -8.53
C TYR A 280 10.92 -11.26 -10.00
N HIS A 281 9.63 -11.35 -10.30
CA HIS A 281 9.08 -11.19 -11.63
C HIS A 281 8.13 -10.00 -11.62
N TYR A 282 8.33 -9.06 -12.53
CA TYR A 282 7.60 -7.80 -12.58
C TYR A 282 6.94 -7.59 -13.94
N PHE A 283 5.72 -7.06 -13.91
CA PHE A 283 5.00 -6.63 -15.10
C PHE A 283 4.41 -5.25 -14.84
N LYS A 284 4.46 -4.38 -15.86
CA LYS A 284 3.81 -3.07 -15.85
C LYS A 284 3.23 -2.80 -17.24
N THR A 285 1.99 -2.34 -17.28
CA THR A 285 1.35 -1.89 -18.52
C THR A 285 0.30 -0.83 -18.20
N ASP A 286 -0.01 0.02 -19.18
CA ASP A 286 -1.06 1.02 -19.05
C ASP A 286 -2.26 0.56 -19.89
N VAL A 287 -3.47 0.75 -19.38
CA VAL A 287 -4.73 0.35 -20.02
C VAL A 287 -5.74 1.48 -19.96
N GLU A 288 -6.44 1.72 -21.05
CA GLU A 288 -7.56 2.67 -21.14
C GLU A 288 -8.87 1.90 -21.00
N MET A 289 -9.74 2.30 -20.06
CA MET A 289 -11.03 1.63 -19.84
C MET A 289 -12.12 2.34 -20.65
N ASP A 290 -12.51 1.75 -21.78
CA ASP A 290 -13.51 2.30 -22.71
C ASP A 290 -14.96 1.80 -22.45
N GLY A 291 -15.20 1.15 -21.31
CA GLY A 291 -16.49 0.53 -20.98
C GLY A 291 -16.61 -0.94 -21.41
N SER A 292 -15.54 -1.54 -21.93
CA SER A 292 -15.48 -2.97 -22.27
C SER A 292 -14.77 -3.81 -21.20
N ALA A 293 -14.80 -5.14 -21.40
CA ALA A 293 -14.07 -6.08 -20.57
C ALA A 293 -12.74 -6.41 -21.25
N ASP A 294 -11.63 -6.06 -20.61
CA ASP A 294 -10.29 -6.31 -21.13
C ASP A 294 -9.68 -7.59 -20.56
N GLU A 295 -9.11 -8.39 -21.46
CA GLU A 295 -8.27 -9.53 -21.10
C GLU A 295 -6.85 -9.26 -21.57
N ILE A 296 -5.89 -9.28 -20.64
CA ILE A 296 -4.48 -9.00 -20.91
C ILE A 296 -3.65 -10.23 -20.59
N ASP A 297 -2.96 -10.78 -21.59
CA ASP A 297 -1.95 -11.80 -21.37
C ASP A 297 -0.71 -11.19 -20.72
N VAL A 298 -0.33 -11.71 -19.55
CA VAL A 298 0.77 -11.17 -18.75
C VAL A 298 2.03 -12.01 -18.91
N PHE A 299 3.11 -11.33 -19.29
CA PHE A 299 4.45 -11.91 -19.43
C PHE A 299 5.45 -11.16 -18.53
N PRO A 300 5.53 -11.49 -17.22
CA PRO A 300 6.44 -10.83 -16.30
C PRO A 300 7.91 -11.01 -16.70
N SER A 301 8.70 -9.97 -16.52
CA SER A 301 10.16 -10.01 -16.69
C SER A 301 10.83 -10.25 -15.34
N GLU A 302 11.88 -11.07 -15.33
CA GLU A 302 12.71 -11.26 -14.14
C GLU A 302 13.47 -9.97 -13.82
N LEU A 303 13.43 -9.57 -12.55
CA LEU A 303 14.19 -8.45 -11.99
C LEU A 303 14.92 -8.91 -10.73
N ASN A 304 16.11 -8.35 -10.50
CA ASN A 304 16.70 -8.42 -9.17
C ASN A 304 16.00 -7.43 -8.21
N PHE A 305 16.30 -7.53 -6.92
CA PHE A 305 15.64 -6.69 -5.91
C PHE A 305 15.86 -5.18 -6.11
N ASP A 306 17.08 -4.76 -6.47
CA ASP A 306 17.39 -3.34 -6.68
C ASP A 306 16.66 -2.76 -7.90
N GLU A 307 16.52 -3.57 -8.96
CA GLU A 307 15.73 -3.22 -10.15
C GLU A 307 14.24 -3.11 -9.80
N LEU A 308 13.69 -4.10 -9.08
CA LEU A 308 12.30 -4.04 -8.62
C LEU A 308 12.05 -2.83 -7.74
N ARG A 309 12.92 -2.55 -6.76
CA ARG A 309 12.81 -1.34 -5.92
C ARG A 309 12.77 -0.08 -6.78
N THR A 310 13.66 0.02 -7.76
CA THR A 310 13.74 1.16 -8.67
C THR A 310 12.46 1.31 -9.51
N GLU A 311 11.83 0.22 -9.94
CA GLU A 311 10.55 0.28 -10.66
C GLU A 311 9.39 0.69 -9.74
N LEU A 312 9.36 0.19 -8.51
CA LEU A 312 8.33 0.55 -7.54
C LEU A 312 8.44 2.03 -7.13
N GLU A 313 9.64 2.54 -6.89
CA GLU A 313 9.87 3.96 -6.53
C GLU A 313 9.48 4.97 -7.62
N LYS A 314 9.23 4.51 -8.86
CA LYS A 314 8.74 5.33 -9.98
C LYS A 314 7.21 5.39 -10.07
N LEU A 315 6.49 4.62 -9.25
CA LEU A 315 5.04 4.62 -9.17
C LEU A 315 4.57 5.79 -8.28
#